data_AF-A0A3B8WCF4-F1
#
_entry.id   AF-A0A3B8WCF4-F1
#
_cell.length_a   1.000
_cell.length_b   1.000
_cell.length_c   1.000
_cell.angle_alpha   90.00
_cell.angle_beta   90.00
_cell.angle_gamma   90.00
#
_symmetry.space_group_name_H-M   'P 1'
#
loop_
_entity.id
_entity.type
_entity.pdbx_description
1 polymer ?
#
loop_
_entity_poly.entity_id
_entity_poly.type
_entity_poly.pdbx_seq_one_letter_code
_entity_poly.pdbx_strand_id
1 'polypeptide(L)' 'MAVKSVALVAHDNKKKELVDWANENRTRLAPLRLYATGTTGRLLSESLGRTDLNCLL' A
#
# COMPACT_ATOMS: atom_id res chain seq x y z
N MET A 1 -15.49 4.31 15.73
CA MET A 1 -14.57 3.18 15.46
C MET A 1 -13.32 3.73 14.77
N ALA A 2 -12.13 3.36 15.24
CA ALA A 2 -10.89 3.95 14.76
C ALA A 2 -10.49 3.35 13.39
N VAL A 3 -10.70 4.11 12.31
CA VAL A 3 -10.03 3.85 11.03
C VAL A 3 -8.55 4.15 11.23
N LYS A 4 -7.73 3.09 11.29
CA LYS A 4 -6.29 3.22 11.49
C LYS A 4 -5.60 3.44 10.14
N SER A 5 -4.65 4.37 10.14
CA SER A 5 -3.81 4.69 8.98
C SER A 5 -2.52 3.87 9.04
N VAL A 6 -2.05 3.38 7.89
CA VAL A 6 -0.78 2.65 7.76
C VAL A 6 0.01 3.21 6.59
N ALA A 7 1.30 3.47 6.82
CA ALA A 7 2.23 3.84 5.76
C ALA A 7 3.05 2.61 5.32
N LEU A 8 3.14 2.38 4.02
CA LEU A 8 3.91 1.30 3.40
C LEU A 8 5.06 1.90 2.57
N VAL A 9 6.29 1.56 2.92
CA VAL A 9 7.50 2.08 2.28
C VAL A 9 8.45 0.91 2.01
N ALA A 10 9.04 0.88 0.83
CA ALA A 10 10.06 -0.08 0.44
C ALA A 10 11.17 0.58 -0.37
N HIS A 11 12.40 0.11 -0.18
CA HIS A 11 13.51 0.34 -1.10
C HIS A 11 13.24 -0.38 -2.44
N ASP A 12 13.94 0.02 -3.51
CA ASP A 12 13.68 -0.48 -4.87
C ASP A 12 13.63 -2.01 -4.97
N ASN A 13 14.63 -2.69 -4.41
CA ASN A 13 14.73 -4.15 -4.44
C ASN A 13 13.69 -4.86 -3.57
N LYS A 14 12.91 -4.10 -2.77
CA LYS A 14 11.87 -4.62 -1.85
C LYS A 14 10.46 -4.26 -2.28
N LYS A 15 10.29 -3.43 -3.32
CA LYS A 15 8.95 -3.03 -3.80
C LYS A 15 8.12 -4.23 -4.25
N LYS A 16 8.73 -5.17 -4.96
CA LYS A 16 8.05 -6.40 -5.39
C LYS A 16 7.56 -7.23 -4.21
N GLU A 17 8.45 -7.51 -3.25
CA GLU A 17 8.14 -8.26 -2.04
C GLU A 17 7.03 -7.58 -1.20
N LEU A 18 7.06 -6.24 -1.10
CA LEU A 18 6.01 -5.47 -0.43
C LEU A 18 4.66 -5.57 -1.14
N VAL A 19 4.65 -5.54 -2.47
CA VAL A 19 3.42 -5.67 -3.27
C VAL A 19 2.82 -7.06 -3.11
N ASP A 20 3.65 -8.11 -3.19
CA ASP A 20 3.23 -9.50 -2.99
C ASP A 20 2.62 -9.67 -1.59
N TRP A 21 3.32 -9.20 -0.56
CA TRP A 21 2.82 -9.19 0.81
C TRP A 21 1.50 -8.42 0.97
N ALA A 22 1.35 -7.28 0.30
CA ALA A 22 0.13 -6.48 0.36
C ALA A 22 -1.07 -7.21 -0.28
N ASN A 23 -0.85 -7.94 -1.38
CA ASN A 23 -1.89 -8.76 -2.01
C ASN A 23 -2.34 -9.90 -1.09
N GLU A 24 -1.41 -10.61 -0.47
CA GLU A 24 -1.71 -11.66 0.50
C GLU A 24 -2.52 -11.12 1.70
N ASN A 25 -2.26 -9.86 2.09
CA ASN A 25 -2.92 -9.19 3.21
C ASN A 25 -4.09 -8.29 2.79
N ARG A 26 -4.59 -8.39 1.54
CA ARG A 26 -5.59 -7.45 0.97
C ARG A 26 -6.81 -7.29 1.87
N THR A 27 -7.36 -8.38 2.40
CA THR A 27 -8.55 -8.35 3.29
C THR A 27 -8.28 -7.59 4.59
N ARG A 28 -7.06 -7.68 5.14
CA ARG A 28 -6.65 -6.98 6.37
C ARG A 28 -6.36 -5.51 6.11
N LEU A 29 -5.89 -5.18 4.91
CA LEU A 29 -5.60 -3.80 4.49
C LEU A 29 -6.84 -3.05 4.02
N ALA A 30 -7.88 -3.74 3.56
CA ALA A 30 -9.12 -3.16 3.04
C ALA A 30 -9.76 -2.10 3.96
N PRO A 31 -9.91 -2.31 5.29
CA PRO A 31 -10.50 -1.30 6.17
C PRO A 31 -9.55 -0.15 6.55
N LEU A 32 -8.27 -0.22 6.18
CA LEU A 32 -7.25 0.75 6.59
C LEU A 32 -7.06 1.84 5.53
N ARG A 33 -6.69 3.04 5.99
CA ARG A 33 -6.20 4.10 5.11
C ARG A 33 -4.73 3.86 4.82
N LEU A 34 -4.39 3.66 3.54
CA LEU A 34 -3.03 3.37 3.12
C LEU A 34 -2.33 4.63 2.62
N TYR A 35 -1.08 4.78 3.05
CA TYR A 35 -0.17 5.82 2.60
C TYR A 35 1.10 5.16 2.07
N ALA A 36 1.73 5.72 1.05
CA ALA A 36 3.02 5.25 0.57
C ALA A 36 3.81 6.38 -0.09
N THR A 37 5.08 6.13 -0.39
CA THR A 37 5.93 7.06 -1.14
C THR A 37 5.80 6.82 -2.64
N GLY A 38 5.92 7.89 -3.45
CA GLY A 38 5.79 7.95 -4.91
C GLY A 38 5.65 6.62 -5.66
N THR A 39 6.77 5.98 -6.03
CA THR A 39 6.75 4.76 -6.85
C THR A 39 6.13 3.55 -6.13
N THR A 40 6.36 3.43 -4.82
CA THR A 40 5.78 2.34 -4.01
C THR A 40 4.26 2.44 -3.98
N GLY A 41 3.73 3.64 -3.82
CA GLY A 41 2.29 3.89 -3.81
C GLY A 41 1.61 3.56 -5.13
N ARG A 42 2.25 3.92 -6.26
CA ARG A 42 1.73 3.55 -7.60
C ARG A 42 1.65 2.04 -7.81
N LEU A 43 2.71 1.31 -7.46
CA LEU A 43 2.73 -0.14 -7.59
C LEU A 43 1.66 -0.80 -6.70
N LEU A 44 1.47 -0.30 -5.48
CA LEU A 44 0.46 -0.80 -4.56
C LEU A 44 -0.96 -0.48 -5.04
N SER A 45 -1.22 0.72 -5.55
CA SER A 45 -2.55 1.12 -6.04
C SER A 45 -2.98 0.29 -7.24
N GLU A 46 -2.07 0.05 -8.18
CA GLU A 46 -2.28 -0.80 -9.35
C GLU A 46 -2.55 -2.25 -8.94
N SER A 47 -1.70 -2.81 -8.08
CA SER A 47 -1.81 -4.21 -7.68
C SER A 47 -3.03 -4.51 -6.80
N LEU A 48 -3.34 -3.64 -5.83
CA LEU A 48 -4.48 -3.82 -4.92
C LEU A 48 -5.81 -3.42 -5.55
N GLY A 49 -5.78 -2.75 -6.72
CA GLY A 49 -6.94 -2.14 -7.36
C GLY A 49 -7.58 -1.06 -6.48
N ARG A 50 -6.76 -0.26 -5.80
CA ARG A 50 -7.20 0.76 -4.83
C ARG A 50 -6.84 2.16 -5.32
N THR A 51 -7.84 3.01 -5.47
CA THR A 51 -7.65 4.42 -5.85
C THR A 51 -7.55 5.36 -4.64
N ASP A 52 -7.78 4.84 -3.43
CA ASP A 52 -7.79 5.59 -2.17
C ASP A 52 -6.45 5.55 -1.41
N LEU A 53 -5.37 5.16 -2.10
CA LEU A 53 -4.01 5.12 -1.56
C LEU A 53 -3.34 6.47 -1.75
N ASN A 54 -2.94 7.11 -0.63
CA ASN A 54 -2.30 8.42 -0.67
C ASN A 54 -0.78 8.32 -0.89
N CYS A 55 -0.33 8.77 -2.06
CA CYS A 55 1.10 8.94 -2.36
C CYS A 55 1.60 10.27 -1.76
N LEU A 56 2.59 10.19 -0.86
CA LEU A 56 3.12 11.36 -0.14
C LEU A 56 4.25 12.09 -0.87
N LEU A 57 4.60 11.66 -2.09
CA LEU A 57 5.62 12.23 -2.97
C LEU A 57 5.21 12.08 -4.45
#